data_AF-A0A250FXK7-F1
#
_entry.id   AF-A0A250FXK7-F1
#
_cell.length_a   1.000
_cell.length_b   1.000
_cell.length_c   1.000
_cell.angle_alpha   90.00
_cell.angle_beta   90.00
_cell.angle_gamma   90.00
#
_symmetry.space_group_name_H-M   'P 1'
#
loop_
_entity.id
_entity.type
_entity.pdbx_description
1 polymer ?
#
loop_
_entity_poly.entity_id
_entity_poly.type
_entity_poly.pdbx_seq_one_letter_code
_entity_poly.pdbx_strand_id
1 'polypeptide(L)'
;MLTRKNDPENAKSLMKYQYLSEAELDYKPLEGETEGISLEQVRKAFCFGSVDGGMLFFHPEDHSVWEIYYDLYICQTAKSFEQFIKQAKVQRTWELK
;
A
#
# COMPACT_ATOMS: atom_id res chain seq x y z
N MET A 1 -10.99 19.89 -0.78
CA MET A 1 -11.37 18.73 0.05
C MET A 1 -12.17 17.77 -0.82
N LEU A 2 -11.59 16.63 -1.21
CA LEU A 2 -12.32 15.57 -1.90
C LEU A 2 -13.32 14.98 -0.89
N THR A 3 -14.61 15.02 -1.22
CA THR A 3 -15.65 14.38 -0.42
C THR A 3 -16.48 13.49 -1.35
N ARG A 4 -16.90 12.34 -0.84
CA ARG A 4 -17.81 11.44 -1.55
C ARG A 4 -19.18 12.10 -1.55
N LYS A 5 -19.47 12.94 -2.56
CA LYS A 5 -20.64 13.85 -2.56
C LYS A 5 -22.01 13.17 -2.71
N ASN A 6 -22.07 11.87 -3.01
CA ASN A 6 -23.28 11.23 -3.53
C ASN A 6 -23.84 10.07 -2.68
N ASP A 7 -23.58 10.03 -1.37
CA ASP A 7 -24.12 8.96 -0.52
C ASP A 7 -24.96 9.56 0.64
N PRO A 8 -26.31 9.52 0.55
CA PRO A 8 -27.20 10.23 1.47
C PRO A 8 -27.23 9.66 2.90
N GLU A 9 -26.67 8.47 3.15
CA GLU A 9 -26.62 7.85 4.48
C GLU A 9 -25.31 8.16 5.26
N ASN A 10 -24.38 8.92 4.69
CA ASN A 10 -22.97 8.85 5.08
C ASN A 10 -22.48 9.93 6.07
N ALA A 11 -23.38 10.64 6.76
CA ALA A 11 -22.98 11.70 7.70
C ALA A 11 -22.09 11.21 8.86
N LYS A 12 -22.12 9.90 9.18
CA LYS A 12 -21.26 9.27 10.21
C LYS A 12 -19.92 8.75 9.70
N SER A 13 -19.73 8.62 8.39
CA SER A 13 -18.46 8.17 7.79
C SER A 13 -18.03 9.14 6.68
N LEU A 14 -17.86 10.40 7.09
CA LEU A 14 -16.95 11.29 6.39
C LEU A 14 -15.54 10.71 6.61
N MET A 15 -15.14 9.74 5.78
CA MET A 15 -13.72 9.43 5.61
C MET A 15 -13.05 10.73 5.17
N LYS A 16 -12.40 11.39 6.13
CA LYS A 16 -11.72 12.66 5.92
C LYS A 16 -10.43 12.34 5.20
N TYR A 17 -10.43 12.35 3.88
CA TYR A 17 -9.22 12.19 3.06
C TYR A 17 -8.12 13.24 3.34
N GLN A 18 -8.37 14.18 4.27
CA GLN A 18 -7.36 15.09 4.81
C GLN A 18 -6.19 14.34 5.46
N TYR A 19 -6.40 13.15 6.05
CA TYR A 19 -5.27 12.36 6.55
C TYR A 19 -4.31 11.95 5.42
N LEU A 20 -4.81 11.73 4.19
CA LEU A 20 -3.96 11.45 3.02
C LEU A 20 -3.11 12.64 2.57
N SER A 21 -3.39 13.85 3.09
CA SER A 21 -2.57 15.04 2.82
C SER A 21 -1.46 15.24 3.86
N GLU A 22 -1.40 14.41 4.91
CA GLU A 22 -0.38 14.47 5.95
C GLU A 22 0.83 13.62 5.55
N ALA A 23 1.57 14.10 4.54
CA ALA A 23 2.71 13.39 3.94
C ALA A 23 3.84 13.02 4.92
N GLU A 24 3.92 13.68 6.08
CA GLU A 24 4.96 13.40 7.08
C GLU A 24 4.64 12.21 8.00
N LEU A 25 3.38 11.82 8.16
CA LEU A 25 2.99 10.77 9.11
C LEU A 25 3.15 9.35 8.55
N ASP A 26 3.03 9.16 7.23
CA ASP A 26 3.04 7.83 6.61
C ASP A 26 4.45 7.31 6.26
N TYR A 27 5.43 8.19 6.05
CA TYR A 27 6.75 7.81 5.53
C TYR A 27 7.92 8.06 6.47
N LYS A 28 7.73 8.71 7.62
CA LYS A 28 8.80 8.95 8.59
C LYS A 28 9.55 7.70 9.03
N PRO A 29 8.89 6.54 9.22
CA PRO A 29 9.62 5.30 9.48
C PRO A 29 10.54 4.90 8.31
N LEU A 30 10.17 5.21 7.07
CA LEU A 30 10.93 4.85 5.86
C LEU A 30 12.12 5.79 5.55
N GLU A 31 12.41 6.77 6.42
CA GLU A 31 13.58 7.64 6.31
C GLU A 31 14.90 6.95 6.72
N GLY A 32 14.84 5.70 7.22
CA GLY A 32 16.01 4.86 7.49
C GLY A 32 16.70 4.33 6.22
N GLU A 33 17.81 3.59 6.38
CA GLU A 33 18.48 2.93 5.24
C GLU A 33 17.58 1.85 4.64
N THR A 34 16.95 2.17 3.51
CA THR A 34 16.14 1.23 2.73
C THR A 34 16.98 0.61 1.63
N GLU A 35 17.27 -0.70 1.73
CA GLU A 35 17.95 -1.41 0.64
C GLU A 35 16.99 -1.65 -0.53
N GLY A 36 17.35 -1.18 -1.73
CA GLY A 36 16.68 -1.55 -2.98
C GLY A 36 15.53 -0.64 -3.45
N ILE A 37 15.03 0.29 -2.63
CA ILE A 37 14.04 1.31 -3.05
C ILE A 37 14.41 2.67 -2.47
N SER A 38 14.18 3.74 -3.24
CA SER A 38 14.34 5.11 -2.72
C SER A 38 13.07 5.62 -2.05
N LEU A 39 13.22 6.56 -1.11
CA LEU A 39 12.09 7.28 -0.51
C LEU A 39 11.18 7.93 -1.57
N GLU A 40 11.76 8.41 -2.67
CA GLU A 40 11.01 9.00 -3.78
C GLU A 40 10.09 7.96 -4.45
N GLN A 41 10.61 6.75 -4.70
CA GLN A 41 9.80 5.66 -5.25
C GLN A 41 8.66 5.29 -4.29
N VAL A 42 8.92 5.16 -2.99
CA VAL A 42 7.87 4.81 -2.02
C VAL A 42 6.77 5.89 -1.96
N ARG A 43 7.13 7.18 -2.02
CA ARG A 43 6.16 8.29 -2.01
C ARG A 43 5.23 8.32 -3.22
N LYS A 44 5.66 7.75 -4.34
CA LYS A 44 4.83 7.61 -5.56
C LYS A 44 4.04 6.31 -5.59
N ALA A 45 4.42 5.33 -4.78
CA ALA A 45 3.73 4.07 -4.69
C ALA A 45 2.42 4.20 -3.90
N PHE A 46 1.44 3.35 -4.19
CA PHE A 46 0.20 3.27 -3.44
C PHE A 46 0.01 1.90 -2.79
N CYS A 47 -0.45 1.93 -1.54
CA CYS A 47 -0.81 0.73 -0.79
C CYS A 47 -2.08 0.11 -1.39
N PHE A 48 -2.05 -1.21 -1.67
CA PHE A 48 -3.19 -1.93 -2.26
C PHE A 48 -3.52 -3.27 -1.58
N GLY A 49 -2.76 -3.64 -0.54
CA GLY A 49 -3.00 -4.87 0.22
C GLY A 49 -2.20 -4.91 1.52
N SER A 50 -2.46 -5.90 2.34
CA SER A 50 -1.71 -6.18 3.57
C SER A 50 -1.08 -7.58 3.51
N VAL A 51 0.07 -7.73 4.14
CA VAL A 51 0.73 -9.01 4.40
C VAL A 51 0.93 -9.17 5.91
N ASP A 52 1.34 -10.36 6.37
CA ASP A 52 1.64 -10.55 7.79
C ASP A 52 2.84 -9.67 8.19
N GLY A 53 2.60 -8.71 9.09
CA GLY A 53 3.63 -7.77 9.54
C GLY A 53 3.96 -6.62 8.58
N GLY A 54 3.18 -6.39 7.52
CA GLY A 54 3.48 -5.34 6.54
C GLY A 54 2.36 -5.02 5.56
N MET A 55 2.67 -4.18 4.57
CA MET A 55 1.74 -3.71 3.54
C MET A 55 2.33 -3.90 2.14
N LEU A 56 1.46 -4.08 1.14
CA LEU A 56 1.81 -4.20 -0.27
C LEU A 56 1.67 -2.86 -0.98
N PHE A 57 2.72 -2.47 -1.68
CA PHE A 57 2.80 -1.22 -2.44
C PHE A 57 3.01 -1.49 -3.92
N PHE A 58 2.30 -0.76 -4.77
CA PHE A 58 2.48 -0.77 -6.22
C PHE A 58 3.01 0.59 -6.68
N HIS A 59 4.05 0.58 -7.50
CA HIS A 59 4.64 1.78 -8.05
C HIS A 59 4.07 2.08 -9.45
N PRO A 60 3.41 3.24 -9.66
CA PRO A 60 2.68 3.51 -10.90
C PRO A 60 3.56 3.79 -12.12
N GLU A 61 4.82 4.19 -11.94
CA GLU A 61 5.70 4.53 -13.08
C GLU A 61 6.44 3.30 -13.65
N ASP A 62 6.87 2.36 -12.80
CA ASP A 62 7.66 1.18 -13.21
C ASP A 62 6.90 -0.15 -13.02
N HIS A 63 5.68 -0.08 -12.45
CA HIS A 63 4.76 -1.17 -12.20
C HIS A 63 5.28 -2.24 -11.22
N SER A 64 6.38 -1.98 -10.51
CA SER A 64 6.94 -2.90 -9.53
C SER A 64 6.05 -3.01 -8.27
N VAL A 65 6.17 -4.14 -7.59
CA VAL A 65 5.42 -4.45 -6.36
C VAL A 65 6.39 -4.75 -5.23
N TRP A 66 6.12 -4.14 -4.08
CA TRP A 66 6.96 -4.19 -2.90
C TRP A 66 6.16 -4.56 -1.66
N GLU A 67 6.78 -5.30 -0.76
CA GLU A 67 6.33 -5.48 0.61
C GLU A 67 7.16 -4.57 1.52
N ILE A 68 6.48 -3.80 2.36
CA ILE A 68 7.09 -2.93 3.36
C ILE A 68 6.56 -3.36 4.71
N TYR A 69 7.46 -3.84 5.57
CA TYR A 69 7.15 -4.35 6.90
C TYR A 69 7.22 -3.25 7.96
N TYR A 70 6.57 -3.46 9.10
CA TYR A 70 6.52 -2.46 10.18
C TYR A 70 7.89 -2.17 10.81
N ASP A 71 8.83 -3.10 10.69
CA ASP A 71 10.23 -2.95 11.09
C ASP A 71 11.11 -2.30 10.01
N LEU A 72 10.49 -1.82 8.93
CA LEU A 72 11.13 -1.13 7.81
C LEU A 72 11.96 -2.03 6.90
N TYR A 73 11.84 -3.34 7.06
CA TYR A 73 12.32 -4.26 6.07
C TYR A 73 11.52 -4.11 4.77
N ILE A 74 12.22 -4.05 3.64
CA ILE A 74 11.62 -3.86 2.32
C ILE A 74 12.05 -4.98 1.39
N CYS A 75 11.08 -5.55 0.68
CA CYS A 75 11.31 -6.63 -0.27
C CYS A 75 10.64 -6.31 -1.60
N GLN A 76 11.38 -6.40 -2.71
CA GLN A 76 10.78 -6.36 -4.03
C GLN A 76 10.13 -7.71 -4.34
N THR A 77 8.81 -7.78 -4.23
CA THR A 77 8.06 -9.02 -4.48
C THR A 77 7.93 -9.31 -5.98
N ALA A 78 7.80 -8.27 -6.82
CA ALA A 78 7.74 -8.44 -8.28
C ALA A 78 8.25 -7.21 -9.05
N LYS A 79 8.80 -7.46 -10.26
CA LYS A 79 9.23 -6.39 -11.18
C LYS A 79 8.07 -5.78 -11.97
N SER A 80 6.92 -6.45 -12.01
CA SER A 80 5.69 -5.94 -12.60
C SER A 80 4.47 -6.48 -11.87
N PHE A 81 3.36 -5.74 -11.92
CA PHE A 81 2.09 -6.19 -11.35
C PHE A 81 1.57 -7.48 -12.02
N GLU A 82 1.81 -7.65 -13.33
CA GLU A 82 1.44 -8.90 -14.02
C GLU A 82 2.22 -10.11 -13.47
N GLN A 83 3.52 -9.93 -13.22
CA GLN A 83 4.34 -10.98 -12.58
C GLN A 83 3.81 -11.30 -11.19
N PHE A 84 3.46 -10.29 -10.39
CA PHE A 84 2.87 -10.47 -9.07
C PHE A 84 1.59 -11.30 -9.14
N ILE A 85 0.63 -10.95 -10.01
CA ILE A 85 -0.64 -11.70 -10.15
C ILE A 85 -0.41 -13.15 -10.62
N LYS A 86 0.55 -13.39 -11.51
CA LYS A 86 0.91 -14.75 -11.97
C LYS A 86 1.49 -15.61 -10.85
N GLN A 87 2.22 -15.01 -9.91
CA GLN A 87 2.85 -15.70 -8.79
C GLN A 87 1.94 -15.81 -7.57
N ALA A 88 0.98 -14.90 -7.42
CA ALA A 88 0.05 -14.86 -6.32
C ALA A 88 -0.76 -16.16 -6.27
N LYS A 89 -0.50 -16.97 -5.24
CA LYS A 89 -1.30 -18.16 -4.96
C LYS A 89 -2.49 -17.75 -4.13
N VAL A 90 -3.68 -18.00 -4.64
CA VAL A 90 -4.90 -17.86 -3.82
C VAL A 90 -4.87 -18.94 -2.74
N GLN A 91 -4.61 -18.56 -1.49
CA GLN A 91 -5.01 -19.38 -0.35
C GLN A 91 -6.51 -19.17 -0.14
N ARG A 92 -7.34 -20.12 -0.59
CA ARG A 92 -8.74 -20.18 -0.18
C ARG A 92 -8.78 -20.71 1.25
N THR A 93 -8.72 -19.83 2.24
CA THR A 93 -8.90 -20.20 3.65
C THR A 93 -10.37 -20.23 4.09
N TRP A 94 -11.33 -19.97 3.19
CA TRP A 94 -12.75 -20.06 3.48
C TRP A 94 -13.30 -21.47 3.26
N GLU A 95 -12.87 -22.43 4.08
CA GLU A 95 -13.77 -23.53 4.41
C GLU A 95 -14.78 -22.98 5.43
N LEU A 96 -15.90 -22.46 4.92
CA LEU A 96 -17.10 -22.22 5.71
C LEU A 96 -17.49 -23.58 6.33
N LYS A 97 -17.25 -23.72 7.63
CA LYS A 97 -17.87 -24.78 8.44
C LYS A 97 -19.37 -24.53 8.57
#